data_AF-A0A9Q0YME0-F1
#
_entry.id   AF-A0A9Q0YME0-F1
#
_cell.length_a   1.000
_cell.length_b   1.000
_cell.length_c   1.000
_cell.angle_alpha   90.00
_cell.angle_beta   90.00
_cell.angle_gamma   90.00
#
_symmetry.space_group_name_H-M   'P 1'
#
loop_
_entity.id
_entity.type
_entity.pdbx_description
1 polymer ?
#
loop_
_entity_poly.entity_id
_entity_poly.type
_entity_poly.pdbx_seq_one_letter_code
_entity_poly.pdbx_strand_id
1 'polypeptide(L)'
;MKMSRESTDRNPSPPSEEFQATNRDLLRGDSIGDTVFSKHWVFTTLMKLLKAVENESSSKDEGAGKDEEEKEAANLCGIEIDSDLENDLCKLWDMTANEDVALFLEEWKSPDILLSVIEKTNAPRVTEICMGILGNMVCTSSISKSLSEKPELVALTLSMLSGRDPPTLVETCRFLNTALSHPESSSQWLSSIKEDEEVFQNLAFILQSSTNVELSLVYHLHRSKRRDTVSVILHVLQLISTTSLGVDCLVKMNETVLPILVQYVTDVCEEEVIVIVGQEKVLASCVIVVNILLSAQESIYDLFSSGKELFRNLLKILRVAQKNCSKTRKKTAKSSESAKNSHSTNSEGTSTSSGTQSNTEESKDTKDSGSSHDAPVTDETVEDTTTELLVASLISFAQMLLDASEKSDELKEDLQDKFEEGTDSTWLETLRELVDST
;
A
#
# COMPACT_ATOMS: atom_id res chain seq x y z
N MET A 1 -34.74 -68.03 11.50
CA MET A 1 -33.78 -67.08 10.91
C MET A 1 -33.58 -65.90 11.86
N LYS A 2 -32.37 -65.34 11.99
CA LYS A 2 -32.22 -63.98 12.53
C LYS A 2 -32.47 -63.01 11.38
N MET A 3 -33.40 -62.07 11.54
CA MET A 3 -33.40 -60.89 10.66
C MET A 3 -32.33 -59.93 11.16
N SER A 4 -31.45 -59.51 10.28
CA SER A 4 -30.50 -58.43 10.53
C SER A 4 -31.27 -57.12 10.73
N ARG A 5 -31.01 -56.41 11.83
CA ARG A 5 -31.33 -54.98 11.89
C ARG A 5 -30.40 -54.26 10.93
N GLU A 6 -30.94 -53.75 9.84
CA GLU A 6 -30.21 -52.82 8.99
C GLU A 6 -29.95 -51.53 9.78
N SER A 7 -28.76 -50.96 9.62
CA SER A 7 -28.32 -49.78 10.36
C SER A 7 -28.92 -48.51 9.75
N THR A 8 -30.14 -48.17 10.14
CA THR A 8 -30.83 -46.91 9.79
C THR A 8 -30.28 -45.69 10.55
N ASP A 9 -28.98 -45.71 10.83
CA ASP A 9 -28.23 -44.72 11.59
C ASP A 9 -27.05 -44.22 10.73
N ARG A 10 -27.39 -43.86 9.49
CA ARG A 10 -26.49 -43.21 8.54
C ARG A 10 -27.06 -41.83 8.26
N ASN A 11 -26.20 -40.82 8.33
CA ASN A 11 -26.50 -39.50 7.79
C ASN A 11 -26.94 -39.67 6.32
N PRO A 12 -27.99 -38.98 5.83
CA PRO A 12 -28.42 -39.11 4.46
C PRO A 12 -27.28 -38.74 3.50
N SER A 13 -27.19 -39.44 2.37
CA SER A 13 -26.18 -39.14 1.34
C SER A 13 -26.28 -37.67 0.93
N PRO A 14 -25.14 -36.98 0.69
CA PRO A 14 -25.16 -35.62 0.16
C PRO A 14 -25.90 -35.57 -1.20
N PRO A 15 -26.48 -34.42 -1.59
CA PRO A 15 -27.16 -34.28 -2.88
C PRO A 15 -26.22 -34.57 -4.06
N SER A 16 -26.76 -34.97 -5.21
CA SER A 16 -25.93 -35.17 -6.42
C SER A 16 -25.24 -33.88 -6.85
N GLU A 17 -24.07 -34.01 -7.49
CA GLU A 17 -23.26 -32.85 -7.92
C GLU A 17 -24.04 -31.92 -8.87
N GLU A 18 -24.84 -32.48 -9.79
CA GLU A 18 -25.77 -31.73 -10.64
C GLU A 18 -26.80 -30.93 -9.82
N PHE A 19 -27.33 -31.50 -8.72
CA PHE A 19 -28.27 -30.80 -7.85
C PHE A 19 -27.57 -29.70 -7.05
N GLN A 20 -26.34 -29.95 -6.56
CA GLN A 20 -25.55 -28.96 -5.85
C GLN A 20 -25.17 -27.78 -6.75
N ALA A 21 -24.77 -28.04 -7.99
CA ALA A 21 -24.47 -27.00 -8.98
C ALA A 21 -25.73 -26.19 -9.35
N THR A 22 -26.86 -26.86 -9.60
CA THR A 22 -28.12 -26.20 -10.01
C THR A 22 -28.76 -25.39 -8.88
N ASN A 23 -28.55 -25.78 -7.61
CA ASN A 23 -29.17 -25.14 -6.45
C ASN A 23 -28.14 -24.42 -5.55
N ARG A 24 -26.96 -24.05 -6.08
CA ARG A 24 -25.83 -23.52 -5.31
C ARG A 24 -26.24 -22.37 -4.38
N ASP A 25 -27.00 -21.41 -4.88
CA ASP A 25 -27.40 -20.23 -4.11
C ASP A 25 -28.52 -20.51 -3.09
N LEU A 26 -29.41 -21.47 -3.39
CA LEU A 26 -30.40 -21.98 -2.43
C LEU A 26 -29.74 -22.78 -1.29
N LEU A 27 -28.64 -23.47 -1.56
CA LEU A 27 -27.86 -24.25 -0.59
C LEU A 27 -26.93 -23.36 0.25
N ARG A 28 -26.46 -22.23 -0.29
CA ARG A 28 -25.70 -21.19 0.44
C ARG A 28 -26.55 -20.41 1.44
N GLY A 29 -27.83 -20.18 1.14
CA GLY A 29 -28.73 -19.43 2.00
C GLY A 29 -28.22 -18.00 2.29
N ASP A 30 -27.96 -17.73 3.57
CA ASP A 30 -27.55 -16.40 4.07
C ASP A 30 -26.05 -16.08 3.87
N SER A 31 -25.23 -17.04 3.39
CA SER A 31 -23.81 -16.81 3.12
C SER A 31 -23.55 -15.80 2.00
N ILE A 32 -22.58 -14.90 2.20
CA ILE A 32 -22.02 -14.02 1.17
C ILE A 32 -20.98 -14.80 0.36
N GLY A 33 -21.15 -14.89 -0.97
CA GLY A 33 -20.19 -15.56 -1.86
C GLY A 33 -19.89 -17.02 -1.47
N ASP A 34 -18.62 -17.41 -1.48
CA ASP A 34 -18.13 -18.69 -0.92
C ASP A 34 -17.67 -18.57 0.55
N THR A 35 -17.97 -17.44 1.21
CA THR A 35 -17.56 -17.16 2.60
C THR A 35 -18.52 -17.73 3.64
N VAL A 36 -18.09 -17.67 4.91
CA VAL A 36 -18.93 -17.96 6.09
C VAL A 36 -19.71 -16.74 6.61
N PHE A 37 -19.64 -15.59 5.93
CA PHE A 37 -20.22 -14.34 6.42
C PHE A 37 -21.71 -14.21 6.08
N SER A 38 -22.48 -13.63 7.01
CA SER A 38 -23.95 -13.54 6.95
C SER A 38 -24.43 -12.24 6.30
N LYS A 39 -25.20 -12.34 5.21
CA LYS A 39 -25.89 -11.20 4.56
C LYS A 39 -26.81 -10.49 5.55
N HIS A 40 -27.63 -11.25 6.29
CA HIS A 40 -28.56 -10.71 7.27
C HIS A 40 -27.85 -9.93 8.39
N TRP A 41 -26.71 -10.40 8.89
CA TRP A 41 -25.92 -9.68 9.88
C TRP A 41 -25.35 -8.37 9.32
N VAL A 42 -24.77 -8.38 8.11
CA VAL A 42 -24.25 -7.16 7.45
C VAL A 42 -25.35 -6.09 7.31
N PHE A 43 -26.52 -6.45 6.78
CA PHE A 43 -27.64 -5.51 6.69
C PHE A 43 -28.12 -5.03 8.07
N THR A 44 -28.12 -5.90 9.08
CA THR A 44 -28.50 -5.52 10.44
C THR A 44 -27.54 -4.49 11.01
N THR A 45 -26.23 -4.67 10.83
CA THR A 45 -25.19 -3.71 11.26
C THR A 45 -25.32 -2.36 10.55
N LEU A 46 -25.48 -2.34 9.22
CA LEU A 46 -25.71 -1.10 8.46
C LEU A 46 -27.01 -0.39 8.88
N MET A 47 -28.07 -1.14 9.18
CA MET A 47 -29.35 -0.61 9.65
C MET A 47 -29.34 -0.16 11.12
N LYS A 48 -28.39 -0.62 11.95
CA LYS A 48 -28.10 -0.02 13.26
C LYS A 48 -27.40 1.33 13.07
N LEU A 49 -26.35 1.36 12.24
CA LEU A 49 -25.53 2.56 11.97
C LEU A 49 -26.38 3.72 11.44
N LEU A 50 -27.21 3.49 10.42
CA LEU A 50 -28.10 4.52 9.88
C LEU A 50 -29.00 5.12 10.97
N LYS A 51 -29.61 4.30 11.82
CA LYS A 51 -30.48 4.76 12.92
C LYS A 51 -29.74 5.53 13.99
N ALA A 52 -28.48 5.15 14.30
CA ALA A 52 -27.66 5.91 15.23
C ALA A 52 -27.44 7.34 14.73
N VAL A 53 -27.03 7.48 13.46
CA VAL A 53 -26.75 8.77 12.81
C VAL A 53 -28.01 9.60 12.56
N GLU A 54 -29.14 8.96 12.23
CA GLU A 54 -30.45 9.63 12.16
C GLU A 54 -30.86 10.22 13.52
N ASN A 55 -30.66 9.48 14.62
CA ASN A 55 -30.92 9.99 15.96
C ASN A 55 -30.01 11.19 16.31
N GLU A 56 -28.72 11.18 15.93
CA GLU A 56 -27.83 12.34 16.11
C GLU A 56 -28.46 13.60 15.51
N SER A 57 -28.96 13.51 14.27
CA SER A 57 -29.54 14.64 13.53
C SER A 57 -30.75 15.26 14.24
N SER A 58 -31.58 14.44 14.89
CA SER A 58 -32.74 14.91 15.66
C SER A 58 -32.35 15.63 16.97
N SER A 59 -31.25 15.22 17.60
CA SER A 59 -30.77 15.80 18.87
C SER A 59 -30.15 17.19 18.72
N LYS A 60 -29.69 17.54 17.50
CA LYS A 60 -29.03 18.81 17.19
C LYS A 60 -29.99 20.03 17.25
N ASP A 61 -31.31 19.81 17.11
CA ASP A 61 -32.31 20.89 16.93
C ASP A 61 -32.90 21.43 18.25
N GLU A 62 -32.90 20.66 19.34
CA GLU A 62 -33.39 21.12 20.66
C GLU A 62 -32.37 22.00 21.43
N GLY A 63 -31.14 22.13 20.92
CA GLY A 63 -29.99 22.80 21.57
C GLY A 63 -29.93 24.33 21.48
N ALA A 64 -31.07 25.02 21.48
CA ALA A 64 -31.20 26.45 21.15
C ALA A 64 -30.77 27.45 22.27
N GLY A 65 -29.97 27.04 23.26
CA GLY A 65 -29.67 27.86 24.44
C GLY A 65 -28.42 27.47 25.26
N LYS A 66 -27.34 27.06 24.59
CA LYS A 66 -26.01 26.83 25.19
C LYS A 66 -24.95 27.69 24.50
N ASP A 67 -23.97 28.13 25.28
CA ASP A 67 -22.87 29.01 24.85
C ASP A 67 -21.97 28.34 23.79
N GLU A 68 -21.34 29.16 22.95
CA GLU A 68 -20.62 28.70 21.76
C GLU A 68 -19.38 27.84 22.11
N GLU A 69 -18.67 28.17 23.19
CA GLU A 69 -17.53 27.38 23.70
C GLU A 69 -17.96 25.99 24.21
N GLU A 70 -19.12 25.87 24.87
CA GLU A 70 -19.67 24.55 25.25
C GLU A 70 -20.07 23.72 24.02
N LYS A 71 -20.57 24.36 22.96
CA LYS A 71 -20.91 23.68 21.70
C LYS A 71 -19.67 23.18 20.97
N GLU A 72 -18.60 23.96 20.93
CA GLU A 72 -17.34 23.54 20.30
C GLU A 72 -16.67 22.41 21.09
N ALA A 73 -16.66 22.49 22.44
CA ALA A 73 -16.18 21.41 23.31
C ALA A 73 -17.03 20.13 23.21
N ALA A 74 -18.35 20.25 23.06
CA ALA A 74 -19.22 19.09 22.82
C ALA A 74 -19.06 18.50 21.42
N ASN A 75 -18.73 19.31 20.40
CA ASN A 75 -18.39 18.81 19.06
C ASN A 75 -17.03 18.07 19.02
N LEU A 76 -16.07 18.50 19.85
CA LEU A 76 -14.79 17.80 20.03
C LEU A 76 -14.97 16.45 20.74
N CYS A 77 -15.96 16.32 21.62
CA CYS A 77 -16.38 15.06 22.21
C CYS A 77 -17.40 14.34 21.30
N GLY A 78 -16.93 13.92 20.12
CA GLY A 78 -17.74 13.18 19.14
C GLY A 78 -18.49 12.00 19.75
N ILE A 79 -19.70 11.72 19.26
CA ILE A 79 -20.64 10.79 19.90
C ILE A 79 -20.06 9.38 19.97
N GLU A 80 -19.98 8.83 21.18
CA GLU A 80 -19.76 7.40 21.39
C GLU A 80 -20.99 6.65 20.86
N ILE A 81 -20.87 6.07 19.66
CA ILE A 81 -21.75 4.96 19.26
C ILE A 81 -21.63 3.83 20.29
N ASP A 82 -22.71 3.08 20.52
CA ASP A 82 -22.67 2.05 21.55
C ASP A 82 -21.58 1.00 21.25
N SER A 83 -20.96 0.47 22.30
CA SER A 83 -19.79 -0.40 22.15
C SER A 83 -20.08 -1.67 21.36
N ASP A 84 -21.33 -2.15 21.34
CA ASP A 84 -21.71 -3.34 20.59
C ASP A 84 -21.85 -3.02 19.09
N LEU A 85 -22.34 -1.83 18.76
CA LEU A 85 -22.33 -1.27 17.40
C LEU A 85 -20.91 -0.98 16.90
N GLU A 86 -20.02 -0.39 17.70
CA GLU A 86 -18.62 -0.20 17.27
C GLU A 86 -17.95 -1.56 17.00
N ASN A 87 -18.10 -2.52 17.92
CA ASN A 87 -17.58 -3.86 17.72
C ASN A 87 -18.17 -4.55 16.47
N ASP A 88 -19.46 -4.38 16.18
CA ASP A 88 -20.06 -4.88 14.93
C ASP A 88 -19.53 -4.15 13.68
N LEU A 89 -19.24 -2.86 13.75
CA LEU A 89 -18.67 -2.10 12.63
C LEU A 89 -17.20 -2.43 12.38
N CYS A 90 -16.39 -2.66 13.42
CA CYS A 90 -15.02 -3.18 13.26
C CYS A 90 -15.00 -4.58 12.64
N LYS A 91 -15.91 -5.49 13.04
CA LYS A 91 -16.07 -6.80 12.37
C LYS A 91 -16.44 -6.64 10.89
N LEU A 92 -17.29 -5.67 10.56
CA LEU A 92 -17.66 -5.39 9.17
C LEU A 92 -16.46 -4.86 8.36
N TRP A 93 -15.63 -4.02 8.96
CA TRP A 93 -14.37 -3.54 8.38
C TRP A 93 -13.36 -4.68 8.16
N ASP A 94 -13.15 -5.56 9.13
CA ASP A 94 -12.33 -6.77 8.96
C ASP A 94 -12.87 -7.66 7.81
N MET A 95 -14.20 -7.79 7.71
CA MET A 95 -14.85 -8.56 6.65
C MET A 95 -14.69 -7.96 5.25
N THR A 96 -14.62 -6.64 5.09
CA THR A 96 -14.50 -6.02 3.74
C THR A 96 -13.13 -6.19 3.09
N ALA A 97 -12.14 -6.72 3.81
CA ALA A 97 -10.89 -7.19 3.22
C ALA A 97 -11.08 -8.46 2.34
N ASN A 98 -12.27 -9.07 2.36
CA ASN A 98 -12.63 -10.17 1.46
C ASN A 98 -13.44 -9.66 0.24
N GLU A 99 -13.03 -10.08 -0.97
CA GLU A 99 -13.60 -9.62 -2.23
C GLU A 99 -15.08 -9.96 -2.40
N ASP A 100 -15.56 -11.15 -1.99
CA ASP A 100 -16.99 -11.49 -2.04
C ASP A 100 -17.84 -10.53 -1.19
N VAL A 101 -17.30 -10.06 -0.06
CA VAL A 101 -17.96 -9.09 0.83
C VAL A 101 -17.94 -7.70 0.23
N ALA A 102 -16.83 -7.26 -0.35
CA ALA A 102 -16.74 -5.97 -1.03
C ALA A 102 -17.70 -5.90 -2.24
N LEU A 103 -17.73 -6.95 -3.08
CA LEU A 103 -18.64 -7.03 -4.23
C LEU A 103 -20.12 -7.03 -3.80
N PHE A 104 -20.47 -7.77 -2.76
CA PHE A 104 -21.81 -7.76 -2.17
C PHE A 104 -22.19 -6.37 -1.62
N LEU A 105 -21.27 -5.67 -0.94
CA LEU A 105 -21.55 -4.34 -0.42
C LEU A 105 -21.81 -3.31 -1.53
N GLU A 106 -21.10 -3.37 -2.67
CA GLU A 106 -21.36 -2.51 -3.83
C GLU A 106 -22.62 -2.92 -4.62
N GLU A 107 -22.93 -4.22 -4.73
CA GLU A 107 -24.21 -4.71 -5.28
C GLU A 107 -25.40 -4.03 -4.58
N TRP A 108 -25.33 -3.95 -3.24
CA TRP A 108 -26.37 -3.39 -2.38
C TRP A 108 -26.19 -1.90 -2.03
N LYS A 109 -25.32 -1.18 -2.77
CA LYS A 109 -25.09 0.28 -2.66
C LYS A 109 -24.71 0.75 -1.25
N SER A 110 -23.99 -0.09 -0.53
CA SER A 110 -23.46 0.22 0.80
C SER A 110 -22.46 1.38 0.82
N PRO A 111 -21.64 1.62 -0.23
CA PRO A 111 -20.81 2.83 -0.29
C PRO A 111 -21.61 4.13 -0.24
N ASP A 112 -22.82 4.15 -0.81
CA ASP A 112 -23.69 5.34 -0.79
C ASP A 112 -24.33 5.54 0.60
N ILE A 113 -24.58 4.44 1.33
CA ILE A 113 -24.94 4.46 2.76
C ILE A 113 -23.80 5.00 3.61
N LEU A 114 -22.56 4.53 3.39
CA LEU A 114 -21.38 4.94 4.14
C LEU A 114 -21.03 6.41 3.88
N LEU A 115 -21.13 6.86 2.63
CA LEU A 115 -20.99 8.27 2.24
C LEU A 115 -21.95 9.14 3.06
N SER A 116 -23.23 8.81 3.05
CA SER A 116 -24.26 9.59 3.74
C SER A 116 -24.30 9.39 5.26
N VAL A 117 -23.47 8.50 5.80
CA VAL A 117 -23.13 8.45 7.23
C VAL A 117 -22.04 9.46 7.56
N ILE A 118 -20.94 9.47 6.79
CA ILE A 118 -19.80 10.39 6.98
C ILE A 118 -20.25 11.85 6.87
N GLU A 119 -21.16 12.17 5.93
CA GLU A 119 -21.74 13.52 5.76
C GLU A 119 -22.53 14.03 6.97
N LYS A 120 -23.00 13.16 7.87
CA LYS A 120 -23.97 13.48 8.92
C LYS A 120 -23.45 13.33 10.34
N THR A 121 -22.54 12.38 10.57
CA THR A 121 -22.01 12.07 11.90
C THR A 121 -20.94 13.08 12.33
N ASN A 122 -20.91 13.38 13.63
CA ASN A 122 -19.83 14.17 14.23
C ASN A 122 -18.83 13.28 14.99
N ALA A 123 -18.91 11.95 14.87
CA ALA A 123 -18.08 11.00 15.60
C ALA A 123 -16.85 10.55 14.76
N PRO A 124 -15.61 10.98 15.09
CA PRO A 124 -14.43 10.65 14.27
C PRO A 124 -14.20 9.16 14.12
N ARG A 125 -14.51 8.37 15.16
CA ARG A 125 -14.41 6.90 15.15
C ARG A 125 -15.35 6.24 14.15
N VAL A 126 -16.53 6.82 13.92
CA VAL A 126 -17.46 6.33 12.88
C VAL A 126 -16.91 6.66 11.50
N THR A 127 -16.42 7.87 11.30
CA THR A 127 -15.78 8.30 10.04
C THR A 127 -14.54 7.46 9.71
N GLU A 128 -13.66 7.19 10.68
CA GLU A 128 -12.52 6.27 10.54
C GLU A 128 -12.97 4.90 10.01
N ILE A 129 -13.95 4.27 10.68
CA ILE A 129 -14.41 2.93 10.30
C ILE A 129 -15.10 2.94 8.93
N CYS A 130 -15.91 3.96 8.62
CA CYS A 130 -16.54 4.08 7.30
C CYS A 130 -15.51 4.31 6.18
N MET A 131 -14.52 5.17 6.38
CA MET A 131 -13.41 5.36 5.44
C MET A 131 -12.54 4.09 5.30
N GLY A 132 -12.30 3.36 6.40
CA GLY A 132 -11.56 2.11 6.39
C GLY A 132 -12.28 0.96 5.67
N ILE A 133 -13.62 0.88 5.81
CA ILE A 133 -14.48 -0.01 5.03
C ILE A 133 -14.36 0.31 3.54
N LEU A 134 -14.54 1.58 3.16
CA LEU A 134 -14.41 2.05 1.78
C LEU A 134 -12.99 1.78 1.22
N GLY A 135 -11.96 1.99 2.04
CA GLY A 135 -10.55 1.78 1.70
C GLY A 135 -10.18 0.33 1.45
N ASN A 136 -10.87 -0.62 2.08
CA ASN A 136 -10.79 -2.04 1.74
C ASN A 136 -11.56 -2.35 0.45
N MET A 137 -12.75 -1.77 0.26
CA MET A 137 -13.59 -2.04 -0.92
C MET A 137 -12.94 -1.60 -2.23
N VAL A 138 -12.15 -0.51 -2.24
CA VAL A 138 -11.42 -0.08 -3.44
C VAL A 138 -10.22 -0.95 -3.82
N CYS A 139 -9.85 -1.97 -3.04
CA CYS A 139 -8.88 -2.98 -3.47
C CYS A 139 -9.37 -3.84 -4.65
N THR A 140 -10.69 -3.88 -4.89
CA THR A 140 -11.31 -4.55 -6.03
C THR A 140 -11.45 -3.56 -7.20
N SER A 141 -10.77 -3.82 -8.33
CA SER A 141 -10.67 -2.86 -9.47
C SER A 141 -12.01 -2.36 -9.99
N SER A 142 -13.02 -3.24 -10.07
CA SER A 142 -14.38 -2.88 -10.52
C SER A 142 -15.08 -1.91 -9.56
N ILE A 143 -14.82 -2.03 -8.25
CA ILE A 143 -15.35 -1.12 -7.22
C ILE A 143 -14.55 0.18 -7.22
N SER A 144 -13.22 0.14 -7.26
CA SER A 144 -12.37 1.34 -7.40
C SER A 144 -12.81 2.23 -8.56
N LYS A 145 -13.09 1.60 -9.71
CA LYS A 145 -13.67 2.24 -10.88
C LYS A 145 -15.06 2.83 -10.59
N SER A 146 -16.01 2.00 -10.14
CA SER A 146 -17.40 2.43 -9.89
C SER A 146 -17.55 3.47 -8.78
N LEU A 147 -16.57 3.63 -7.88
CA LEU A 147 -16.54 4.70 -6.89
C LEU A 147 -15.80 5.96 -7.40
N SER A 148 -14.80 5.81 -8.27
CA SER A 148 -14.19 6.96 -8.95
C SER A 148 -15.15 7.69 -9.89
N GLU A 149 -16.13 6.97 -10.44
CA GLU A 149 -17.22 7.53 -11.27
C GLU A 149 -18.29 8.30 -10.46
N LYS A 150 -18.16 8.41 -9.12
CA LYS A 150 -19.06 9.16 -8.22
C LYS A 150 -18.39 10.47 -7.73
N PRO A 151 -18.72 11.65 -8.31
CA PRO A 151 -18.04 12.91 -7.95
C PRO A 151 -18.20 13.31 -6.47
N GLU A 152 -19.34 12.98 -5.87
CA GLU A 152 -19.64 13.24 -4.45
C GLU A 152 -18.66 12.49 -3.52
N LEU A 153 -18.36 11.23 -3.85
CA LEU A 153 -17.40 10.40 -3.11
C LEU A 153 -15.97 10.89 -3.31
N VAL A 154 -15.60 11.29 -4.54
CA VAL A 154 -14.29 11.88 -4.83
C VAL A 154 -14.09 13.17 -4.04
N ALA A 155 -15.05 14.09 -4.09
CA ALA A 155 -15.00 15.36 -3.36
C ALA A 155 -14.94 15.16 -1.83
N LEU A 156 -15.76 14.27 -1.28
CA LEU A 156 -15.72 13.96 0.16
C LEU A 156 -14.34 13.40 0.56
N THR A 157 -13.84 12.41 -0.17
CA THR A 157 -12.53 11.77 0.10
C THR A 157 -11.39 12.77 0.10
N LEU A 158 -11.37 13.72 -0.86
CA LEU A 158 -10.36 14.78 -0.90
C LEU A 158 -10.54 15.78 0.26
N SER A 159 -11.77 16.16 0.58
CA SER A 159 -12.05 17.06 1.71
C SER A 159 -11.61 16.49 3.07
N MET A 160 -11.65 15.16 3.26
CA MET A 160 -11.21 14.50 4.50
C MET A 160 -9.72 14.72 4.80
N LEU A 161 -8.88 15.06 3.80
CA LEU A 161 -7.47 15.41 4.02
C LEU A 161 -7.28 16.70 4.83
N SER A 162 -8.29 17.59 4.88
CA SER A 162 -8.30 18.77 5.75
C SER A 162 -8.66 18.44 7.22
N GLY A 163 -8.98 17.17 7.50
CA GLY A 163 -9.40 16.70 8.81
C GLY A 163 -8.32 16.83 9.90
N ARG A 164 -8.76 16.80 11.16
CA ARG A 164 -7.88 16.88 12.34
C ARG A 164 -7.69 15.54 13.08
N ASP A 165 -8.42 14.51 12.68
CA ASP A 165 -8.40 13.19 13.31
C ASP A 165 -7.34 12.28 12.64
N PRO A 166 -6.24 11.90 13.33
CA PRO A 166 -5.17 11.13 12.69
C PRO A 166 -5.58 9.74 12.17
N PRO A 167 -6.42 8.94 12.85
CA PRO A 167 -6.95 7.69 12.30
C PRO A 167 -7.71 7.89 10.98
N THR A 168 -8.66 8.83 10.93
CA THR A 168 -9.41 9.15 9.71
C THR A 168 -8.51 9.58 8.56
N LEU A 169 -7.48 10.40 8.85
CA LEU A 169 -6.47 10.81 7.85
C LEU A 169 -5.69 9.61 7.30
N VAL A 170 -5.29 8.66 8.14
CA VAL A 170 -4.60 7.43 7.70
C VAL A 170 -5.49 6.60 6.77
N GLU A 171 -6.76 6.42 7.11
CA GLU A 171 -7.70 5.66 6.28
C GLU A 171 -8.04 6.38 4.96
N THR A 172 -8.11 7.71 4.98
CA THR A 172 -8.26 8.55 3.77
C THR A 172 -7.06 8.42 2.85
N CYS A 173 -5.84 8.50 3.40
CA CYS A 173 -4.61 8.30 2.63
C CYS A 173 -4.50 6.86 2.10
N ARG A 174 -4.91 5.85 2.89
CA ARG A 174 -4.92 4.43 2.49
C ARG A 174 -5.89 4.18 1.34
N PHE A 175 -7.10 4.74 1.42
CA PHE A 175 -8.08 4.74 0.34
C PHE A 175 -7.50 5.36 -0.94
N LEU A 176 -6.96 6.59 -0.85
CA LEU A 176 -6.43 7.33 -2.00
C LEU A 176 -5.26 6.59 -2.67
N ASN A 177 -4.35 6.03 -1.88
CA ASN A 177 -3.25 5.22 -2.39
C ASN A 177 -3.74 4.03 -3.23
N THR A 178 -4.70 3.27 -2.72
CA THR A 178 -5.29 2.13 -3.44
C THR A 178 -6.02 2.58 -4.71
N ALA A 179 -6.86 3.61 -4.61
CA ALA A 179 -7.66 4.11 -5.72
C ALA A 179 -6.82 4.74 -6.87
N LEU A 180 -5.66 5.31 -6.52
CA LEU A 180 -4.63 5.78 -7.46
C LEU A 180 -3.77 4.65 -8.04
N SER A 181 -3.64 3.52 -7.34
CA SER A 181 -2.89 2.35 -7.82
C SER A 181 -3.64 1.57 -8.92
N HIS A 182 -4.97 1.66 -8.98
CA HIS A 182 -5.78 1.02 -10.02
C HIS A 182 -5.79 1.84 -11.33
N PRO A 183 -5.28 1.29 -12.46
CA PRO A 183 -5.19 2.03 -13.73
C PRO A 183 -6.53 2.49 -14.31
N GLU A 184 -7.64 1.82 -13.96
CA GLU A 184 -8.98 2.19 -14.44
C GLU A 184 -9.59 3.40 -13.73
N SER A 185 -9.17 3.70 -12.50
CA SER A 185 -9.69 4.82 -11.68
C SER A 185 -8.70 5.96 -11.51
N SER A 186 -7.40 5.68 -11.57
CA SER A 186 -6.32 6.65 -11.28
C SER A 186 -6.45 7.97 -12.02
N SER A 187 -6.81 7.97 -13.31
CA SER A 187 -6.97 9.18 -14.12
C SER A 187 -8.05 10.12 -13.61
N GLN A 188 -9.16 9.58 -13.09
CA GLN A 188 -10.26 10.35 -12.54
C GLN A 188 -9.87 11.01 -11.20
N TRP A 189 -9.26 10.23 -10.29
CA TRP A 189 -8.70 10.75 -9.05
C TRP A 189 -7.64 11.84 -9.29
N LEU A 190 -6.73 11.62 -10.24
CA LEU A 190 -5.68 12.57 -10.60
C LEU A 190 -6.23 13.85 -11.24
N SER A 191 -7.36 13.80 -11.97
CA SER A 191 -8.02 15.02 -12.43
C SER A 191 -8.55 15.87 -11.27
N SER A 192 -9.27 15.28 -10.31
CA SER A 192 -9.85 16.01 -9.18
C SER A 192 -8.78 16.50 -8.19
N ILE A 193 -7.76 15.69 -7.88
CA ILE A 193 -6.58 16.11 -7.08
C ILE A 193 -5.90 17.34 -7.70
N LYS A 194 -5.92 17.48 -9.03
CA LYS A 194 -5.26 18.57 -9.75
C LYS A 194 -6.16 19.79 -9.99
N GLU A 195 -7.46 19.68 -9.74
CA GLU A 195 -8.39 20.81 -9.70
C GLU A 195 -8.46 21.45 -8.30
N ASP A 196 -8.05 20.72 -7.25
CA ASP A 196 -8.01 21.16 -5.85
C ASP A 196 -6.57 21.44 -5.38
N GLU A 197 -6.19 22.73 -5.29
CA GLU A 197 -4.86 23.13 -4.81
C GLU A 197 -4.67 22.98 -3.29
N GLU A 198 -5.72 22.72 -2.51
CA GLU A 198 -5.62 22.48 -1.06
C GLU A 198 -5.21 21.03 -0.76
N VAL A 199 -5.55 20.06 -1.63
CA VAL A 199 -5.15 18.64 -1.48
C VAL A 199 -3.65 18.48 -1.28
N PHE A 200 -2.83 19.17 -2.08
CA PHE A 200 -1.37 19.10 -1.95
C PHE A 200 -0.86 19.77 -0.66
N GLN A 201 -1.50 20.85 -0.20
CA GLN A 201 -1.17 21.52 1.06
C GLN A 201 -1.49 20.62 2.25
N ASN A 202 -2.64 19.96 2.23
CA ASN A 202 -3.05 18.97 3.23
C ASN A 202 -2.09 17.77 3.24
N LEU A 203 -1.77 17.16 2.09
CA LEU A 203 -0.80 16.05 2.00
C LEU A 203 0.58 16.43 2.55
N ALA A 204 1.08 17.63 2.23
CA ALA A 204 2.35 18.12 2.76
C ALA A 204 2.30 18.34 4.28
N PHE A 205 1.21 18.90 4.81
CA PHE A 205 1.00 19.09 6.24
C PHE A 205 0.92 17.76 7.01
N ILE A 206 0.20 16.76 6.49
CA ILE A 206 0.11 15.43 7.11
C ILE A 206 1.48 14.75 7.09
N LEU A 207 2.24 14.86 5.99
CA LEU A 207 3.60 14.31 5.90
C LEU A 207 4.56 14.99 6.90
N GLN A 208 4.56 16.32 6.98
CA GLN A 208 5.37 17.08 7.93
C GLN A 208 5.03 16.72 9.39
N SER A 209 3.75 16.55 9.69
CA SER A 209 3.27 16.16 11.02
C SER A 209 3.63 14.70 11.36
N SER A 210 3.62 13.82 10.35
CA SER A 210 3.95 12.40 10.52
C SER A 210 5.44 12.13 10.66
N THR A 211 6.30 12.96 10.05
CA THR A 211 7.77 12.87 10.17
C THR A 211 8.28 13.46 11.48
N ASN A 212 7.70 14.56 11.98
CA ASN A 212 8.15 15.28 13.18
C ASN A 212 8.41 14.35 14.39
N VAL A 213 9.62 14.45 14.95
CA VAL A 213 10.10 13.57 16.03
C VAL A 213 9.75 14.11 17.43
N GLU A 214 9.66 15.43 17.62
CA GLU A 214 9.32 16.03 18.92
C GLU A 214 7.86 15.74 19.32
N LEU A 215 6.93 15.79 18.36
CA LEU A 215 5.54 15.33 18.51
C LEU A 215 5.44 13.83 18.87
N SER A 216 6.52 13.05 18.69
CA SER A 216 6.53 11.60 18.89
C SER A 216 7.07 11.13 20.24
N LEU A 217 7.37 12.02 21.19
CA LEU A 217 8.08 11.67 22.43
C LEU A 217 7.29 10.77 23.42
N VAL A 218 6.03 10.44 23.12
CA VAL A 218 5.07 9.91 24.11
C VAL A 218 4.99 8.38 24.17
N TYR A 219 4.88 7.65 23.05
CA TYR A 219 4.83 6.16 23.07
C TYR A 219 5.48 5.48 21.85
N HIS A 220 6.31 4.46 22.10
CA HIS A 220 6.91 3.61 21.06
C HIS A 220 5.89 2.93 20.13
N LEU A 221 4.68 2.64 20.60
CA LEU A 221 3.64 1.97 19.80
C LEU A 221 3.19 2.76 18.56
N HIS A 222 3.44 4.08 18.52
CA HIS A 222 3.15 4.90 17.34
C HIS A 222 4.26 4.86 16.27
N ARG A 223 5.46 4.31 16.54
CA ARG A 223 6.57 4.27 15.54
C ARG A 223 6.38 3.23 14.42
N SER A 224 5.44 2.28 14.55
CA SER A 224 4.91 1.54 13.40
C SER A 224 3.96 2.44 12.61
N LYS A 225 2.80 2.77 13.20
CA LYS A 225 1.73 3.54 12.54
C LYS A 225 2.23 4.81 11.83
N ARG A 226 3.13 5.61 12.42
CA ARG A 226 3.72 6.79 11.74
C ARG A 226 4.51 6.44 10.48
N ARG A 227 5.28 5.34 10.48
CA ARG A 227 6.01 4.87 9.28
C ARG A 227 5.05 4.33 8.23
N ASP A 228 3.96 3.69 8.65
CA ASP A 228 2.90 3.24 7.75
C ASP A 228 2.21 4.47 7.09
N THR A 229 1.89 5.52 7.86
CA THR A 229 1.37 6.80 7.35
C THR A 229 2.34 7.47 6.35
N VAL A 230 3.62 7.59 6.71
CA VAL A 230 4.65 8.17 5.84
C VAL A 230 4.83 7.35 4.55
N SER A 231 4.81 6.01 4.65
CA SER A 231 4.85 5.10 3.50
C SER A 231 3.70 5.36 2.53
N VAL A 232 2.47 5.45 3.05
CA VAL A 232 1.28 5.66 2.23
C VAL A 232 1.30 7.05 1.57
N ILE A 233 1.64 8.12 2.30
CA ILE A 233 1.66 9.48 1.74
C ILE A 233 2.78 9.64 0.69
N LEU A 234 3.98 9.10 0.94
CA LEU A 234 5.07 9.14 -0.04
C LEU A 234 4.71 8.38 -1.32
N HIS A 235 4.01 7.25 -1.21
CA HIS A 235 3.53 6.51 -2.38
C HIS A 235 2.41 7.25 -3.12
N VAL A 236 1.47 7.91 -2.42
CA VAL A 236 0.47 8.82 -3.03
C VAL A 236 1.17 9.95 -3.81
N LEU A 237 2.15 10.63 -3.21
CA LEU A 237 2.92 11.69 -3.88
C LEU A 237 3.66 11.15 -5.12
N GLN A 238 4.24 9.96 -5.04
CA GLN A 238 4.90 9.30 -6.17
C GLN A 238 3.91 8.87 -7.28
N LEU A 239 2.69 8.44 -6.93
CA LEU A 239 1.65 8.10 -7.90
C LEU A 239 1.18 9.36 -8.63
N ILE A 240 0.97 10.47 -7.89
CA ILE A 240 0.65 11.78 -8.49
C ILE A 240 1.78 12.26 -9.42
N SER A 241 3.04 12.09 -9.02
CA SER A 241 4.22 12.46 -9.81
C SER A 241 4.44 11.61 -11.07
N THR A 242 3.61 10.59 -11.35
CA THR A 242 3.64 9.88 -12.65
C THR A 242 2.98 10.65 -13.80
N THR A 243 2.27 11.74 -13.51
CA THR A 243 1.60 12.57 -14.52
C THR A 243 2.20 13.97 -14.60
N SER A 244 2.29 14.53 -15.80
CA SER A 244 2.78 15.91 -15.99
C SER A 244 2.00 16.92 -15.15
N LEU A 245 0.68 16.76 -15.08
CA LEU A 245 -0.20 17.65 -14.31
C LEU A 245 0.00 17.53 -12.79
N GLY A 246 0.32 16.34 -12.29
CA GLY A 246 0.70 16.13 -10.89
C GLY A 246 2.11 16.68 -10.59
N VAL A 247 3.05 16.55 -11.53
CA VAL A 247 4.38 17.17 -11.46
C VAL A 247 4.26 18.70 -11.40
N ASP A 248 3.46 19.33 -12.26
CA ASP A 248 3.24 20.78 -12.26
C ASP A 248 2.81 21.30 -10.86
N CYS A 249 1.90 20.58 -10.20
CA CYS A 249 1.43 20.93 -8.86
C CYS A 249 2.46 20.64 -7.75
N LEU A 250 3.20 19.53 -7.83
CA LEU A 250 4.31 19.25 -6.89
C LEU A 250 5.40 20.31 -6.99
N VAL A 251 5.73 20.78 -8.19
CA VAL A 251 6.75 21.81 -8.43
C VAL A 251 6.34 23.17 -7.87
N LYS A 252 5.06 23.57 -7.97
CA LYS A 252 4.53 24.75 -7.25
C LYS A 252 4.77 24.67 -5.74
N MET A 253 4.72 23.46 -5.19
CA MET A 253 4.86 23.18 -3.76
C MET A 253 6.27 22.75 -3.34
N ASN A 254 7.27 22.91 -4.20
CA ASN A 254 8.67 22.54 -3.94
C ASN A 254 9.20 23.10 -2.61
N GLU A 255 8.96 24.37 -2.32
CA GLU A 255 9.41 25.03 -1.08
C GLU A 255 8.82 24.41 0.20
N THR A 256 7.65 23.75 0.11
CA THR A 256 7.02 23.05 1.25
C THR A 256 7.40 21.57 1.27
N VAL A 257 7.37 20.89 0.13
CA VAL A 257 7.53 19.43 0.06
C VAL A 257 9.01 19.01 0.11
N LEU A 258 9.89 19.68 -0.64
CA LEU A 258 11.29 19.26 -0.74
C LEU A 258 12.00 19.26 0.63
N PRO A 259 11.89 20.27 1.51
CA PRO A 259 12.52 20.23 2.83
C PRO A 259 12.09 19.04 3.69
N ILE A 260 10.82 18.63 3.62
CA ILE A 260 10.30 17.46 4.36
C ILE A 260 10.98 16.17 3.87
N LEU A 261 11.13 16.03 2.55
CA LEU A 261 11.80 14.87 1.94
C LEU A 261 13.31 14.86 2.21
N VAL A 262 13.97 16.03 2.20
CA VAL A 262 15.38 16.17 2.54
C VAL A 262 15.63 15.81 4.01
N GLN A 263 14.75 16.25 4.92
CA GLN A 263 14.83 15.85 6.33
C GLN A 263 14.61 14.34 6.48
N TYR A 264 13.58 13.76 5.85
CA TYR A 264 13.33 12.31 5.91
C TYR A 264 14.51 11.47 5.40
N VAL A 265 15.15 11.86 4.29
CA VAL A 265 16.37 11.20 3.77
C VAL A 265 17.56 11.38 4.73
N THR A 266 17.61 12.49 5.46
CA THR A 266 18.65 12.77 6.47
C THR A 266 18.43 11.93 7.72
N ASP A 267 17.23 11.88 8.29
CA ASP A 267 16.85 11.05 9.45
C ASP A 267 17.22 9.57 9.24
N VAL A 268 16.99 9.03 8.03
CA VAL A 268 17.36 7.66 7.65
C VAL A 268 18.88 7.43 7.59
N CYS A 269 19.66 8.51 7.46
CA CYS A 269 21.13 8.49 7.38
C CYS A 269 21.84 8.96 8.67
N GLU A 270 21.11 9.38 9.72
CA GLU A 270 21.69 9.74 11.02
C GLU A 270 22.13 8.51 11.85
N GLU A 271 21.54 7.34 11.61
CA GLU A 271 21.95 6.10 12.29
C GLU A 271 23.28 5.56 11.70
N GLU A 272 24.24 5.15 12.56
CA GLU A 272 25.57 4.63 12.15
C GLU A 272 25.50 3.45 11.15
N VAL A 273 24.36 2.77 11.09
CA VAL A 273 24.05 1.70 10.14
C VAL A 273 22.72 2.02 9.47
N ILE A 274 22.75 2.44 8.20
CA ILE A 274 21.53 2.74 7.42
C ILE A 274 20.68 1.47 7.26
N VAL A 275 19.57 1.37 7.99
CA VAL A 275 18.66 0.22 7.96
C VAL A 275 17.64 0.38 6.82
N ILE A 276 18.05 0.01 5.61
CA ILE A 276 17.17 -0.01 4.42
C ILE A 276 16.07 -1.09 4.53
N VAL A 277 16.34 -2.20 5.22
CA VAL A 277 15.49 -3.40 5.24
C VAL A 277 14.08 -3.09 5.76
N GLY A 278 13.08 -3.31 4.89
CA GLY A 278 11.67 -3.02 5.17
C GLY A 278 11.27 -1.56 4.92
N GLN A 279 12.12 -0.75 4.29
CA GLN A 279 11.88 0.64 3.91
C GLN A 279 12.07 0.89 2.41
N GLU A 280 12.37 -0.15 1.61
CA GLU A 280 12.76 -0.07 0.20
C GLU A 280 11.74 0.70 -0.66
N LYS A 281 10.45 0.35 -0.54
CA LYS A 281 9.35 1.04 -1.25
C LYS A 281 9.26 2.52 -0.86
N VAL A 282 9.36 2.81 0.44
CA VAL A 282 9.21 4.17 0.99
C VAL A 282 10.35 5.06 0.52
N LEU A 283 11.57 4.53 0.55
CA LEU A 283 12.76 5.21 0.04
C LEU A 283 12.68 5.38 -1.47
N ALA A 284 12.20 4.37 -2.23
CA ALA A 284 12.03 4.50 -3.67
C ALA A 284 11.04 5.62 -4.02
N SER A 285 9.85 5.65 -3.38
CA SER A 285 8.88 6.73 -3.57
C SER A 285 9.44 8.09 -3.19
N CYS A 286 10.15 8.21 -2.06
CA CYS A 286 10.81 9.44 -1.67
C CYS A 286 11.86 9.91 -2.70
N VAL A 287 12.71 8.99 -3.17
CA VAL A 287 13.77 9.28 -4.16
C VAL A 287 13.16 9.72 -5.49
N ILE A 288 12.07 9.10 -5.95
CA ILE A 288 11.37 9.47 -7.18
C ILE A 288 10.82 10.90 -7.07
N VAL A 289 10.10 11.23 -5.98
CA VAL A 289 9.53 12.58 -5.80
C VAL A 289 10.63 13.63 -5.62
N VAL A 290 11.70 13.33 -4.87
CA VAL A 290 12.89 14.20 -4.78
C VAL A 290 13.47 14.42 -6.18
N ASN A 291 13.80 13.36 -6.93
CA ASN A 291 14.43 13.48 -8.25
C ASN A 291 13.61 14.35 -9.22
N ILE A 292 12.28 14.25 -9.17
CA ILE A 292 11.35 15.09 -9.95
C ILE A 292 11.40 16.55 -9.51
N LEU A 293 11.32 16.84 -8.20
CA LEU A 293 11.41 18.20 -7.68
C LEU A 293 12.78 18.85 -7.98
N LEU A 294 13.87 18.08 -7.87
CA LEU A 294 15.22 18.50 -8.23
C LEU A 294 15.36 18.80 -9.73
N SER A 295 14.83 17.92 -10.59
CA SER A 295 14.88 18.08 -12.05
C SER A 295 14.09 19.28 -12.58
N ALA A 296 13.18 19.82 -11.77
CA ALA A 296 12.35 20.98 -12.11
C ALA A 296 12.94 22.34 -11.68
N GLN A 297 14.08 22.35 -10.98
CA GLN A 297 14.74 23.60 -10.57
C GLN A 297 15.44 24.28 -11.75
N GLU A 298 15.44 25.62 -11.80
CA GLU A 298 16.18 26.38 -12.82
C GLU A 298 17.71 26.15 -12.74
N SER A 299 18.23 25.85 -11.55
CA SER A 299 19.65 25.57 -11.29
C SER A 299 19.83 24.46 -10.27
N ILE A 300 20.21 23.28 -10.77
CA ILE A 300 20.63 22.14 -9.93
C ILE A 300 21.96 22.45 -9.22
N TYR A 301 22.81 23.30 -9.83
CA TYR A 301 24.11 23.70 -9.27
C TYR A 301 23.99 24.48 -7.95
N ASP A 302 23.09 25.48 -7.88
CA ASP A 302 22.93 26.29 -6.67
C ASP A 302 22.39 25.45 -5.50
N LEU A 303 21.54 24.47 -5.79
CA LEU A 303 21.04 23.52 -4.81
C LEU A 303 22.07 22.45 -4.42
N PHE A 304 22.92 21.98 -5.33
CA PHE A 304 24.06 21.13 -4.98
C PHE A 304 25.03 21.88 -4.06
N SER A 305 25.40 23.10 -4.44
CA SER A 305 26.31 23.98 -3.69
C SER A 305 25.83 24.26 -2.25
N SER A 306 24.52 24.48 -2.08
CA SER A 306 23.91 24.73 -0.76
C SER A 306 23.49 23.45 -0.01
N GLY A 307 23.38 22.31 -0.70
CA GLY A 307 22.72 21.10 -0.20
C GLY A 307 23.54 19.81 -0.30
N LYS A 308 24.88 19.86 -0.44
CA LYS A 308 25.76 18.70 -0.67
C LYS A 308 25.44 17.45 0.20
N GLU A 309 24.96 17.60 1.44
CA GLU A 309 24.64 16.45 2.30
C GLU A 309 23.43 15.62 1.82
N LEU A 310 22.42 16.21 1.17
CA LEU A 310 21.32 15.46 0.54
C LEU A 310 21.86 14.47 -0.49
N PHE A 311 22.69 14.99 -1.40
CA PHE A 311 23.31 14.21 -2.47
C PHE A 311 24.25 13.14 -1.90
N ARG A 312 24.94 13.45 -0.78
CA ARG A 312 25.78 12.48 -0.07
C ARG A 312 24.93 11.36 0.52
N ASN A 313 23.85 11.68 1.21
CA ASN A 313 22.94 10.71 1.84
C ASN A 313 22.29 9.78 0.81
N LEU A 314 21.83 10.32 -0.33
CA LEU A 314 21.29 9.50 -1.43
C LEU A 314 22.34 8.52 -1.99
N LEU A 315 23.61 8.93 -2.13
CA LEU A 315 24.69 8.04 -2.56
C LEU A 315 25.21 7.09 -1.46
N LYS A 316 25.02 7.40 -0.17
CA LYS A 316 25.19 6.42 0.94
C LYS A 316 24.13 5.32 0.83
N ILE A 317 22.85 5.69 0.67
CA ILE A 317 21.71 4.76 0.52
C ILE A 317 21.93 3.85 -0.69
N LEU A 318 22.31 4.40 -1.86
CA LEU A 318 22.56 3.61 -3.08
C LEU A 318 23.64 2.54 -2.87
N ARG A 319 24.78 2.91 -2.26
CA ARG A 319 25.85 1.95 -1.92
C ARG A 319 25.39 0.84 -0.95
N VAL A 320 24.45 1.11 -0.05
CA VAL A 320 23.90 0.09 0.87
C VAL A 320 22.87 -0.80 0.16
N ALA A 321 22.00 -0.23 -0.66
CA ALA A 321 20.99 -0.95 -1.44
C ALA A 321 21.64 -1.93 -2.45
N GLN A 322 22.61 -1.47 -3.25
CA GLN A 322 23.38 -2.33 -4.16
C GLN A 322 24.11 -3.46 -3.40
N LYS A 323 24.72 -3.15 -2.25
CA LYS A 323 25.35 -4.18 -1.39
C LYS A 323 24.34 -5.23 -0.96
N ASN A 324 23.09 -4.86 -0.67
CA ASN A 324 22.02 -5.79 -0.31
C ASN A 324 21.57 -6.66 -1.49
N CYS A 325 21.22 -6.10 -2.66
CA CYS A 325 20.96 -6.89 -3.88
C CYS A 325 22.11 -7.87 -4.19
N SER A 326 23.36 -7.44 -4.03
CA SER A 326 24.53 -8.31 -4.26
C SER A 326 24.64 -9.47 -3.26
N LYS A 327 24.10 -9.35 -2.04
CA LYS A 327 24.01 -10.44 -1.06
C LYS A 327 22.86 -11.39 -1.42
N THR A 328 21.67 -10.85 -1.75
CA THR A 328 20.49 -11.63 -2.13
C THR A 328 20.77 -12.49 -3.35
N ARG A 329 21.24 -11.89 -4.46
CA ARG A 329 21.65 -12.63 -5.67
C ARG A 329 22.69 -13.74 -5.39
N LYS A 330 23.63 -13.54 -4.45
CA LYS A 330 24.62 -14.56 -4.02
C LYS A 330 24.02 -15.65 -3.11
N LYS A 331 22.98 -15.35 -2.34
CA LYS A 331 22.20 -16.32 -1.52
C LYS A 331 21.35 -17.20 -2.44
N THR A 332 20.64 -16.59 -3.38
CA THR A 332 19.79 -17.27 -4.38
C THR A 332 20.62 -18.16 -5.31
N ALA A 333 21.79 -17.68 -5.78
CA ALA A 333 22.74 -18.50 -6.53
C ALA A 333 23.12 -19.79 -5.76
N LYS A 334 23.58 -19.66 -4.51
CA LYS A 334 23.96 -20.81 -3.66
C LYS A 334 22.82 -21.77 -3.35
N SER A 335 21.60 -21.26 -3.12
CA SER A 335 20.43 -22.13 -2.92
C SER A 335 20.14 -22.95 -4.19
N SER A 336 20.13 -22.32 -5.36
CA SER A 336 19.89 -23.00 -6.65
C SER A 336 21.02 -23.97 -7.06
N GLU A 337 22.27 -23.70 -6.69
CA GLU A 337 23.38 -24.65 -6.83
C GLU A 337 23.22 -25.84 -5.87
N SER A 338 22.82 -25.61 -4.62
CA SER A 338 22.58 -26.70 -3.66
C SER A 338 21.43 -27.61 -4.08
N ALA A 339 20.37 -27.06 -4.69
CA ALA A 339 19.29 -27.82 -5.30
C ALA A 339 19.78 -28.67 -6.48
N LYS A 340 20.60 -28.10 -7.38
CA LYS A 340 21.17 -28.83 -8.53
C LYS A 340 22.16 -29.93 -8.12
N ASN A 341 22.96 -29.71 -7.08
CA ASN A 341 23.91 -30.71 -6.57
C ASN A 341 23.23 -31.87 -5.81
N SER A 342 21.93 -31.80 -5.52
CA SER A 342 21.16 -32.94 -5.02
C SER A 342 20.82 -34.00 -6.10
N HIS A 343 21.26 -33.79 -7.34
CA HIS A 343 20.99 -34.68 -8.49
C HIS A 343 22.21 -34.98 -9.38
N SER A 344 23.40 -35.18 -8.79
CA SER A 344 24.48 -35.92 -9.45
C SER A 344 25.46 -36.61 -8.48
N THR A 345 26.19 -37.60 -9.00
CA THR A 345 27.20 -38.46 -8.32
C THR A 345 26.66 -39.55 -7.36
N ASN A 346 27.12 -40.82 -7.41
CA ASN A 346 27.71 -41.57 -8.54
C ASN A 346 27.62 -43.11 -8.32
N SER A 347 28.17 -43.90 -9.26
CA SER A 347 28.36 -45.37 -9.20
C SER A 347 29.39 -45.79 -8.10
N GLU A 348 29.68 -47.07 -7.77
CA GLU A 348 29.66 -48.30 -8.59
C GLU A 348 29.81 -49.62 -7.77
N GLY A 349 29.24 -50.74 -8.26
CA GLY A 349 29.58 -52.13 -7.86
C GLY A 349 28.94 -52.71 -6.57
N THR A 350 28.70 -54.02 -6.40
CA THR A 350 28.87 -55.19 -7.31
C THR A 350 28.03 -56.41 -6.84
N SER A 351 27.23 -57.03 -7.74
CA SER A 351 26.65 -58.42 -7.67
C SER A 351 25.66 -58.76 -6.51
N THR A 352 24.68 -59.69 -6.60
CA THR A 352 24.37 -60.76 -7.59
C THR A 352 22.87 -61.19 -7.50
N SER A 353 22.26 -61.68 -8.60
CA SER A 353 21.04 -62.56 -8.68
C SER A 353 19.69 -62.09 -8.09
N SER A 354 18.50 -62.45 -8.62
CA SER A 354 18.10 -63.11 -9.89
C SER A 354 16.57 -63.10 -10.12
N GLY A 355 16.11 -62.81 -11.35
CA GLY A 355 14.75 -63.13 -11.85
C GLY A 355 13.60 -62.16 -11.48
N THR A 356 12.43 -62.13 -12.14
CA THR A 356 11.97 -62.77 -13.40
C THR A 356 10.67 -62.09 -13.89
N GLN A 357 10.61 -61.63 -15.16
CA GLN A 357 9.38 -61.28 -15.95
C GLN A 357 8.49 -60.11 -15.43
N SER A 358 7.68 -59.40 -16.24
CA SER A 358 7.46 -59.38 -17.72
C SER A 358 6.95 -58.00 -18.21
N ASN A 359 6.99 -57.78 -19.53
CA ASN A 359 6.40 -56.65 -20.28
C ASN A 359 4.84 -56.67 -20.27
N THR A 360 4.09 -55.70 -20.83
CA THR A 360 4.45 -54.45 -21.55
C THR A 360 3.62 -53.24 -21.00
N GLU A 361 2.85 -52.35 -21.68
CA GLU A 361 2.42 -52.10 -23.09
C GLU A 361 2.04 -50.61 -23.30
N GLU A 362 1.72 -50.18 -24.53
CA GLU A 362 1.43 -48.78 -24.93
C GLU A 362 -0.08 -48.42 -24.74
N SER A 363 -0.53 -47.15 -24.59
CA SER A 363 -0.57 -46.15 -25.69
C SER A 363 -1.05 -44.74 -25.26
N LYS A 364 -0.59 -43.73 -26.04
CA LYS A 364 -1.21 -42.47 -26.53
C LYS A 364 -2.74 -42.25 -26.33
N ASP A 365 -3.31 -41.02 -26.33
CA ASP A 365 -2.87 -39.75 -26.97
C ASP A 365 -3.47 -38.44 -26.35
N THR A 366 -2.88 -37.30 -26.73
CA THR A 366 -3.21 -35.85 -26.56
C THR A 366 -4.58 -35.33 -26.04
N LYS A 367 -4.54 -34.39 -25.07
CA LYS A 367 -5.03 -32.96 -25.10
C LYS A 367 -5.20 -32.43 -23.65
N ASP A 368 -4.61 -31.31 -23.23
CA ASP A 368 -4.72 -29.89 -23.66
C ASP A 368 -5.87 -29.12 -22.98
N SER A 369 -5.55 -28.47 -21.86
CA SER A 369 -6.21 -27.26 -21.33
C SER A 369 -5.27 -26.60 -20.31
N GLY A 370 -5.17 -25.26 -20.33
CA GLY A 370 -4.25 -24.52 -19.47
C GLY A 370 -4.84 -24.20 -18.10
N SER A 371 -4.03 -24.36 -17.04
CA SER A 371 -4.24 -23.70 -15.75
C SER A 371 -3.01 -22.86 -15.43
N SER A 372 -3.16 -21.54 -15.48
CA SER A 372 -2.17 -20.59 -14.96
C SER A 372 -2.31 -20.51 -13.44
N HIS A 373 -1.82 -21.53 -12.74
CA HIS A 373 -1.52 -21.39 -11.31
C HIS A 373 -0.27 -20.52 -11.18
N ASP A 374 -0.47 -19.25 -10.88
CA ASP A 374 0.60 -18.40 -10.36
C ASP A 374 1.16 -19.05 -9.09
N ALA A 375 2.46 -19.32 -9.09
CA ALA A 375 3.15 -19.84 -7.92
C ALA A 375 3.13 -18.75 -6.83
N PRO A 376 2.93 -19.11 -5.54
CA PRO A 376 2.90 -18.14 -4.47
C PRO A 376 4.22 -17.39 -4.40
N VAL A 377 4.18 -16.07 -4.64
CA VAL A 377 5.35 -15.19 -4.58
C VAL A 377 5.89 -15.21 -3.16
N THR A 378 7.10 -15.73 -2.98
CA THR A 378 7.76 -15.82 -1.67
C THR A 378 8.21 -14.45 -1.16
N ASP A 379 8.30 -14.27 0.16
CA ASP A 379 8.81 -13.01 0.77
C ASP A 379 10.16 -12.59 0.16
N GLU A 380 11.11 -13.51 0.02
CA GLU A 380 12.44 -13.23 -0.55
C GLU A 380 12.37 -12.66 -1.99
N THR A 381 11.32 -12.98 -2.76
CA THR A 381 11.11 -12.42 -4.11
C THR A 381 10.41 -11.06 -4.11
N VAL A 382 9.67 -10.71 -3.05
CA VAL A 382 9.13 -9.35 -2.85
C VAL A 382 10.23 -8.42 -2.32
N GLU A 383 11.12 -8.90 -1.44
CA GLU A 383 12.30 -8.16 -0.98
C GLU A 383 13.26 -7.83 -2.14
N ASP A 384 13.60 -8.80 -3.01
CA ASP A 384 14.54 -8.57 -4.12
C ASP A 384 13.97 -7.54 -5.12
N THR A 385 12.71 -7.70 -5.55
CA THR A 385 12.05 -6.77 -6.51
C THR A 385 11.86 -5.35 -5.96
N THR A 386 11.61 -5.19 -4.66
CA THR A 386 11.48 -3.86 -4.05
C THR A 386 12.85 -3.20 -3.81
N THR A 387 13.89 -3.97 -3.49
CA THR A 387 15.26 -3.45 -3.43
C THR A 387 15.74 -3.01 -4.83
N GLU A 388 15.42 -3.76 -5.88
CA GLU A 388 15.75 -3.39 -7.27
C GLU A 388 15.06 -2.09 -7.70
N LEU A 389 13.80 -1.84 -7.31
CA LEU A 389 13.11 -0.58 -7.55
C LEU A 389 13.80 0.62 -6.87
N LEU A 390 14.26 0.46 -5.63
CA LEU A 390 15.04 1.47 -4.92
C LEU A 390 16.37 1.76 -5.62
N VAL A 391 17.10 0.72 -6.02
CA VAL A 391 18.37 0.84 -6.74
C VAL A 391 18.18 1.56 -8.08
N ALA A 392 17.17 1.19 -8.86
CA ALA A 392 16.86 1.86 -10.14
C ALA A 392 16.49 3.34 -9.96
N SER A 393 15.71 3.67 -8.91
CA SER A 393 15.33 5.05 -8.58
C SER A 393 16.55 5.93 -8.24
N LEU A 394 17.49 5.37 -7.46
CA LEU A 394 18.72 6.05 -7.07
C LEU A 394 19.75 6.17 -8.21
N ILE A 395 19.78 5.20 -9.13
CA ILE A 395 20.58 5.30 -10.37
C ILE A 395 20.02 6.38 -11.30
N SER A 396 18.69 6.50 -11.42
CA SER A 396 18.06 7.59 -12.18
C SER A 396 18.43 8.97 -11.63
N PHE A 397 18.50 9.12 -10.30
CA PHE A 397 19.02 10.31 -9.62
C PHE A 397 20.52 10.55 -9.88
N ALA A 398 21.35 9.50 -9.86
CA ALA A 398 22.78 9.60 -10.17
C ALA A 398 23.02 10.02 -11.64
N GLN A 399 22.22 9.52 -12.58
CA GLN A 399 22.27 9.93 -13.99
C GLN A 399 21.83 11.39 -14.16
N MET A 400 20.78 11.84 -13.47
CA MET A 400 20.33 13.24 -13.48
C MET A 400 21.45 14.21 -13.08
N LEU A 401 22.27 13.85 -12.08
CA LEU A 401 23.45 14.64 -11.68
C LEU A 401 24.54 14.67 -12.74
N LEU A 402 24.84 13.52 -13.37
CA LEU A 402 25.81 13.45 -14.46
C LEU A 402 25.35 14.32 -15.64
N ASP A 403 24.10 14.17 -16.06
CA ASP A 403 23.44 14.96 -17.11
C ASP A 403 23.40 16.46 -16.79
N ALA A 404 23.34 16.86 -15.52
CA ALA A 404 23.45 18.25 -15.09
C ALA A 404 24.92 18.76 -15.15
N SER A 405 25.88 17.92 -14.75
CA SER A 405 27.32 18.25 -14.80
C SER A 405 27.85 18.41 -16.23
N GLU A 406 27.23 17.78 -17.24
CA GLU A 406 27.58 18.04 -18.64
C GLU A 406 27.08 19.40 -19.17
N LYS A 407 26.23 20.10 -18.40
CA LYS A 407 25.60 21.39 -18.77
C LYS A 407 26.11 22.59 -17.96
N SER A 408 26.79 22.36 -16.83
CA SER A 408 27.45 23.38 -16.00
C SER A 408 28.87 22.92 -15.68
N ASP A 409 29.86 23.68 -16.16
CA ASP A 409 31.27 23.42 -15.84
C ASP A 409 31.56 23.71 -14.35
N GLU A 410 30.76 24.57 -13.70
CA GLU A 410 30.81 24.86 -12.26
C GLU A 410 30.43 23.61 -11.44
N LEU A 411 29.28 23.00 -11.71
CA LEU A 411 28.86 21.74 -11.06
C LEU A 411 29.85 20.60 -11.30
N LYS A 412 30.49 20.60 -12.47
CA LYS A 412 31.49 19.61 -12.87
C LYS A 412 32.85 19.82 -12.20
N GLU A 413 33.24 21.05 -11.87
CA GLU A 413 34.37 21.35 -10.98
C GLU A 413 34.02 20.93 -9.54
N ASP A 414 32.82 21.27 -9.08
CA ASP A 414 32.34 20.96 -7.73
C ASP A 414 32.14 19.44 -7.47
N LEU A 415 31.91 18.65 -8.53
CA LEU A 415 31.89 17.17 -8.48
C LEU A 415 33.29 16.53 -8.62
N GLN A 416 34.35 17.31 -8.86
CA GLN A 416 35.75 16.84 -8.73
C GLN A 416 36.26 16.94 -7.28
N ASP A 417 35.47 17.49 -6.34
CA ASP A 417 35.72 17.34 -4.91
C ASP A 417 35.75 15.85 -4.50
N LYS A 418 36.47 15.54 -3.40
CA LYS A 418 36.39 14.25 -2.73
C LYS A 418 34.97 14.01 -2.21
N PHE A 419 34.42 12.81 -2.45
CA PHE A 419 33.06 12.46 -2.03
C PHE A 419 32.89 12.48 -0.49
N GLU A 420 33.82 11.83 0.20
CA GLU A 420 33.91 11.73 1.66
C GLU A 420 35.33 12.06 2.15
N GLU A 421 35.44 12.63 3.35
CA GLU A 421 36.73 12.92 3.97
C GLU A 421 37.54 11.62 4.16
N GLY A 422 38.79 11.62 3.68
CA GLY A 422 39.66 10.45 3.70
C GLY A 422 39.46 9.45 2.55
N THR A 423 38.45 9.62 1.67
CA THR A 423 38.37 8.87 0.41
C THR A 423 39.21 9.52 -0.69
N ASP A 424 39.74 8.74 -1.63
CA ASP A 424 40.40 9.25 -2.84
C ASP A 424 39.48 9.36 -4.06
N SER A 425 38.28 8.77 -4.01
CA SER A 425 37.24 8.89 -5.03
C SER A 425 36.58 10.28 -5.01
N THR A 426 36.49 10.92 -6.17
CA THR A 426 35.66 12.10 -6.38
C THR A 426 34.16 11.76 -6.42
N TRP A 427 33.29 12.77 -6.36
CA TRP A 427 31.85 12.57 -6.65
C TRP A 427 31.62 12.09 -8.08
N LEU A 428 32.33 12.65 -9.05
CA LEU A 428 32.14 12.36 -10.48
C LEU A 428 32.57 10.93 -10.84
N GLU A 429 33.64 10.40 -10.21
CA GLU A 429 34.00 8.98 -10.29
C GLU A 429 32.99 8.09 -9.57
N THR A 430 32.56 8.47 -8.36
CA THR A 430 31.54 7.75 -7.58
C THR A 430 30.25 7.57 -8.39
N LEU A 431 29.75 8.65 -9.00
CA LEU A 431 28.50 8.63 -9.78
C LEU A 431 28.61 7.68 -10.98
N ARG A 432 29.74 7.71 -11.69
CA ARG A 432 29.99 6.82 -12.83
C ARG A 432 30.11 5.36 -12.41
N GLU A 433 30.91 5.05 -11.38
CA GLU A 433 31.02 3.68 -10.85
C GLU A 433 29.64 3.12 -10.47
N LEU A 434 28.81 3.91 -9.81
CA LEU A 434 27.49 3.46 -9.37
C LEU A 434 26.51 3.24 -10.53
N VAL A 435 26.54 4.07 -11.58
CA VAL A 435 25.72 3.86 -12.79
C VAL A 435 26.24 2.65 -13.60
N ASP A 436 27.54 2.59 -13.88
CA ASP A 436 28.19 1.53 -14.67
C ASP A 436 28.16 0.13 -13.98
N SER A 437 27.84 0.07 -12.68
CA SER A 437 27.82 -1.17 -11.89
C SER A 437 26.56 -2.04 -12.03
N THR A 438 25.65 -1.71 -12.94
CA THR A 438 24.27 -2.25 -13.01
C THR A 438 23.90 -2.92 -14.33
#